data_AF-A0A1F7ZPX4-F1
#
_entry.id   AF-A0A1F7ZPX4-F1
#
_cell.length_a   1.000
_cell.length_b   1.000
_cell.length_c   1.000
_cell.angle_alpha   90.00
_cell.angle_beta   90.00
_cell.angle_gamma   90.00
#
_symmetry.space_group_name_H-M   'P 1'
#
loop_
_entity.id
_entity.type
_entity.pdbx_description
1 polymer ?
#
loop_
_entity_poly.entity_id
_entity_poly.type
_entity_poly.pdbx_seq_one_letter_code
_entity_poly.pdbx_strand_id
1 'polypeptide(L)'
;MPYIYERMQQLDTWASSALAQSNLLPIVPPSMNCGDGMEFTTAQSIRSISRIKLSSAQIKTHRFRAFSDIPIFIKKHCDLTAANSNNLAACNSVKDSRAQNGISDIQCSCGGLEPFQQSSSEYTPSTASSTSSDYQSISQYSFTSGFPFSIQHSAKVCLRAALLISRMFPSLPIPQPIMNEPKSPQGMTLQSPNQLPRTMPSFACCLMQGSYAMLMIFYKARVEKQLSPDYGNKTTPSDRLIEELRQGLERIIATVTNYAAAFEALDGMRDEIEGAYQTAFPQP
;
A
#
# COMPACT_ATOMS: atom_id res chain seq x y z
N MET A 1 -0.61 -2.96 28.99
CA MET A 1 -0.57 -3.82 27.79
C MET A 1 -1.80 -4.72 27.57
N PRO A 2 -2.44 -5.37 28.56
CA PRO A 2 -3.50 -6.37 28.27
C PRO A 2 -4.71 -5.78 27.52
N TYR A 3 -5.12 -4.55 27.85
CA TYR A 3 -6.20 -3.85 27.14
C TYR A 3 -5.92 -3.68 25.63
N ILE A 4 -4.69 -3.31 25.25
CA ILE A 4 -4.32 -3.13 23.84
C ILE A 4 -4.41 -4.47 23.11
N TYR A 5 -3.93 -5.56 23.72
CA TYR A 5 -3.99 -6.89 23.14
C TYR A 5 -5.42 -7.40 22.97
N GLU A 6 -6.28 -7.13 23.95
CA GLU A 6 -7.71 -7.42 23.84
C GLU A 6 -8.34 -6.65 22.68
N ARG A 7 -8.06 -5.35 22.55
CA ARG A 7 -8.53 -4.53 21.43
C ARG A 7 -8.03 -5.03 20.08
N MET A 8 -6.78 -5.49 20.00
CA MET A 8 -6.23 -6.10 18.79
C MET A 8 -7.00 -7.37 18.39
N GLN A 9 -7.30 -8.24 19.35
CA GLN A 9 -8.07 -9.47 19.11
C GLN A 9 -9.51 -9.18 18.71
N GLN A 10 -10.18 -8.22 19.37
CA GLN A 10 -11.52 -7.76 19.00
C GLN A 10 -11.55 -7.25 17.57
N LEU A 11 -10.58 -6.41 17.19
CA LEU A 11 -10.51 -5.83 15.85
C LEU A 11 -10.17 -6.87 14.78
N ASP A 12 -9.27 -7.82 15.05
CA ASP A 12 -8.97 -8.92 14.13
C ASP A 12 -10.19 -9.84 13.91
N THR A 13 -10.88 -10.19 15.00
CA THR A 13 -12.10 -11.02 14.95
C THR A 13 -13.19 -10.32 14.13
N TRP A 14 -13.42 -9.03 14.40
CA TRP A 14 -14.38 -8.22 13.66
C TRP A 14 -14.01 -8.10 12.17
N ALA A 15 -12.76 -7.77 11.86
CA ALA A 15 -12.30 -7.62 10.48
C ALA A 15 -12.40 -8.94 9.70
N SER A 16 -12.04 -10.05 10.33
CA SER A 16 -12.15 -11.39 9.74
C SER A 16 -13.60 -11.80 9.49
N SER A 17 -14.51 -11.50 10.43
CA SER A 17 -15.95 -11.74 10.27
C SER A 17 -16.55 -10.89 9.14
N ALA A 18 -16.26 -9.58 9.12
CA ALA A 18 -16.72 -8.68 8.08
C ALA A 18 -16.17 -9.08 6.69
N LEU A 19 -14.92 -9.54 6.62
CA LEU A 19 -14.33 -10.03 5.38
C LEU A 19 -15.01 -11.31 4.91
N ALA A 20 -15.34 -12.24 5.82
CA ALA A 20 -16.09 -13.44 5.49
C ALA A 20 -17.48 -13.11 4.93
N GLN A 21 -18.21 -12.20 5.59
CA GLN A 21 -19.51 -11.71 5.11
C GLN A 21 -19.43 -11.07 3.72
N SER A 22 -18.36 -10.31 3.45
CA SER A 22 -18.17 -9.68 2.13
C SER A 22 -18.02 -10.70 0.98
N ASN A 23 -17.66 -11.96 1.28
CA ASN A 23 -17.58 -13.04 0.30
C ASN A 23 -18.92 -13.79 0.09
N LEU A 24 -19.90 -13.63 1.00
CA LEU A 24 -21.16 -14.39 0.99
C LEU A 24 -22.33 -13.64 0.33
N LEU A 25 -22.25 -12.31 0.23
CA LEU A 25 -23.34 -11.49 -0.32
C LEU A 25 -23.62 -11.86 -1.79
N PRO A 26 -24.88 -11.78 -2.26
CA PRO A 26 -25.27 -12.32 -3.55
C PRO A 26 -24.36 -11.85 -4.69
N ILE A 27 -23.93 -12.79 -5.51
CA ILE A 27 -23.56 -12.51 -6.90
C ILE A 27 -24.91 -12.20 -7.55
N VAL A 28 -25.33 -10.93 -7.54
CA VAL A 28 -26.50 -10.53 -8.31
C VAL A 28 -26.22 -10.95 -9.75
N PRO A 29 -26.95 -11.92 -10.32
CA PRO A 29 -26.70 -12.29 -11.71
C PRO A 29 -26.96 -11.03 -12.55
N PRO A 30 -26.15 -10.74 -13.58
CA PRO A 30 -26.44 -9.63 -14.47
C PRO A 30 -27.80 -9.91 -15.10
N SER A 31 -28.85 -9.27 -14.58
CA SER A 31 -30.20 -9.51 -15.09
C SER A 31 -30.28 -8.89 -16.48
N MET A 32 -30.72 -9.71 -17.45
CA MET A 32 -30.96 -9.29 -18.83
C MET A 32 -32.22 -8.40 -18.87
N ASN A 33 -32.18 -7.18 -18.35
CA ASN A 33 -32.92 -6.02 -18.87
C ASN A 33 -32.81 -4.77 -17.97
N CYS A 34 -32.46 -3.65 -18.62
CA CYS A 34 -32.82 -2.26 -18.31
C CYS A 34 -32.61 -1.77 -16.85
N GLY A 35 -31.48 -1.09 -16.59
CA GLY A 35 -31.23 -0.29 -15.37
C GLY A 35 -30.35 -0.95 -14.30
N ASP A 36 -30.30 -2.28 -14.24
CA ASP A 36 -29.63 -3.07 -13.18
C ASP A 36 -28.07 -3.06 -13.26
N GLY A 37 -27.49 -2.66 -14.40
CA GLY A 37 -26.03 -2.66 -14.60
C GLY A 37 -25.27 -1.65 -13.74
N MET A 38 -25.87 -0.49 -13.45
CA MET A 38 -25.25 0.54 -12.61
C MET A 38 -25.26 0.14 -11.14
N GLU A 39 -26.38 -0.40 -10.65
CA GLU A 39 -26.51 -0.93 -9.30
C GLU A 39 -25.57 -2.12 -9.09
N PHE A 40 -25.50 -3.05 -10.04
CA PHE A 40 -24.54 -4.15 -10.01
C PHE A 40 -23.09 -3.66 -9.92
N THR A 41 -22.70 -2.71 -10.79
CA THR A 41 -21.35 -2.14 -10.80
C THR A 41 -21.04 -1.42 -9.49
N THR A 42 -22.01 -0.67 -8.96
CA THR A 42 -21.89 0.05 -7.68
C THR A 42 -21.73 -0.92 -6.53
N ALA A 43 -22.58 -1.94 -6.43
CA ALA A 43 -22.51 -2.98 -5.40
C ALA A 43 -21.17 -3.73 -5.44
N GLN A 44 -20.71 -4.10 -6.65
CA GLN A 44 -19.42 -4.75 -6.83
C GLN A 44 -18.25 -3.83 -6.43
N SER A 45 -18.32 -2.54 -6.76
CA SER A 45 -17.32 -1.55 -6.39
C SER A 45 -17.25 -1.36 -4.87
N ILE A 46 -18.39 -1.17 -4.21
CA ILE A 46 -18.48 -1.04 -2.75
C ILE A 46 -17.91 -2.28 -2.07
N ARG A 47 -18.20 -3.48 -2.60
CA ARG A 47 -17.65 -4.73 -2.10
C ARG A 47 -16.13 -4.78 -2.23
N SER A 48 -15.58 -4.46 -3.40
CA SER A 48 -14.13 -4.39 -3.61
C SER A 48 -13.45 -3.37 -2.68
N ILE A 49 -14.04 -2.18 -2.53
CA ILE A 49 -13.54 -1.12 -1.61
C ILE A 49 -13.54 -1.61 -0.16
N SER A 50 -14.63 -2.27 0.27
CA SER A 50 -14.76 -2.82 1.62
C SER A 50 -13.68 -3.86 1.89
N ARG A 51 -13.43 -4.77 0.94
CA ARG A 51 -12.37 -5.78 1.04
C ARG A 51 -10.97 -5.16 1.12
N ILE A 52 -10.70 -4.14 0.31
CA ILE A 52 -9.43 -3.39 0.35
C ILE A 52 -9.22 -2.78 1.74
N LYS A 53 -10.24 -2.09 2.28
CA LYS A 53 -10.14 -1.44 3.59
C LYS A 53 -10.00 -2.43 4.75
N LEU A 54 -10.74 -3.55 4.71
CA LEU A 54 -10.62 -4.61 5.71
C LEU A 54 -9.25 -5.28 5.68
N SER A 55 -8.71 -5.54 4.49
CA SER A 55 -7.34 -6.05 4.35
C SER A 55 -6.28 -5.05 4.82
N SER A 56 -6.47 -3.75 4.55
CA SER A 56 -5.60 -2.71 5.10
C SER A 56 -5.63 -2.73 6.64
N ALA A 57 -6.80 -2.83 7.25
CA ALA A 57 -6.94 -2.95 8.71
C ALA A 57 -6.20 -4.20 9.25
N GLN A 58 -6.34 -5.35 8.61
CA GLN A 58 -5.58 -6.56 8.97
C GLN A 58 -4.07 -6.35 8.90
N ILE A 59 -3.56 -5.70 7.85
CA ILE A 59 -2.13 -5.38 7.75
C ILE A 59 -1.71 -4.48 8.92
N LYS A 60 -2.46 -3.43 9.24
CA LYS A 60 -2.14 -2.53 10.36
C LYS A 60 -2.10 -3.24 11.70
N THR A 61 -3.03 -4.15 11.97
CA THR A 61 -3.08 -4.93 13.22
C THR A 61 -1.91 -5.89 13.36
N HIS A 62 -1.50 -6.53 12.26
CA HIS A 62 -0.52 -7.63 12.31
C HIS A 62 0.91 -7.22 11.95
N ARG A 63 1.14 -6.11 11.24
CA ARG A 63 2.45 -5.78 10.68
C ARG A 63 3.54 -5.60 11.74
N PHE A 64 3.20 -5.04 12.90
CA PHE A 64 4.17 -4.88 13.98
C PHE A 64 4.65 -6.25 14.48
N ARG A 65 3.72 -7.20 14.67
CA ARG A 65 4.10 -8.55 15.10
C ARG A 65 4.78 -9.36 14.00
N ALA A 66 4.44 -9.13 12.74
CA ALA A 66 4.99 -9.86 11.61
C ALA A 66 6.42 -9.40 11.25
N PHE A 67 6.67 -8.08 11.34
CA PHE A 67 7.80 -7.40 10.70
C PHE A 67 8.48 -6.33 11.57
N SER A 68 8.03 -6.11 12.81
CA SER A 68 8.54 -5.07 13.72
C SER A 68 8.51 -3.64 13.16
N ASP A 69 7.64 -3.39 12.17
CA ASP A 69 7.50 -2.10 11.47
C ASP A 69 8.81 -1.53 10.89
N ILE A 70 9.70 -2.41 10.41
CA ILE A 70 10.99 -2.02 9.81
C ILE A 70 10.75 -1.10 8.60
N PRO A 71 11.27 0.14 8.59
CA PRO A 71 11.07 1.06 7.48
C PRO A 71 11.81 0.60 6.23
N ILE A 72 11.13 0.58 5.09
CA ILE A 72 11.74 0.26 3.78
C ILE A 72 11.58 1.38 2.74
N PHE A 73 10.67 2.33 2.98
CA PHE A 73 10.43 3.45 2.07
C PHE A 73 11.18 4.69 2.56
N ILE A 74 11.79 5.43 1.63
CA ILE A 74 12.60 6.61 1.93
C ILE A 74 11.72 7.80 2.35
N LYS A 75 10.53 7.90 1.75
CA LYS A 75 9.53 8.92 2.08
C LYS A 75 8.49 8.36 3.03
N LYS A 76 7.92 9.25 3.86
CA LYS A 76 6.82 8.89 4.76
C LYS A 76 5.56 8.69 3.94
N HIS A 77 4.92 7.54 4.13
CA HIS A 77 3.66 7.23 3.48
C HIS A 77 2.65 6.75 4.51
N CYS A 78 1.67 7.58 4.81
CA CYS A 78 0.58 7.28 5.74
C CYS A 78 1.12 6.94 7.14
N ASP A 79 0.91 5.70 7.59
CA ASP A 79 1.38 5.16 8.85
C ASP A 79 2.71 4.39 8.74
N LEU A 80 3.36 4.35 7.57
CA LEU A 80 4.66 3.70 7.40
C LEU A 80 5.81 4.66 7.74
N THR A 81 6.72 4.19 8.58
CA THR A 81 7.94 4.89 8.97
C THR A 81 8.89 5.03 7.78
N ALA A 82 9.52 6.21 7.64
CA ALA A 82 10.52 6.48 6.61
C ALA A 82 11.91 6.00 7.05
N ALA A 83 12.68 5.41 6.13
CA ALA A 83 14.01 4.85 6.40
C ALA A 83 15.05 5.91 6.79
N ASN A 84 14.85 7.19 6.43
CA ASN A 84 15.81 8.29 6.63
C ASN A 84 15.18 9.52 7.30
N SER A 85 14.32 9.33 8.30
CA SER A 85 13.60 10.43 8.97
C SER A 85 14.51 11.52 9.56
N ASN A 86 15.79 11.21 9.84
CA ASN A 86 16.74 12.13 10.48
C ASN A 86 17.40 13.14 9.51
N ASN A 87 17.26 12.98 8.19
CA ASN A 87 17.94 13.85 7.22
C ASN A 87 17.02 14.82 6.45
N LEU A 88 15.70 14.67 6.54
CA LEU A 88 14.77 15.58 5.83
C LEU A 88 14.56 16.93 6.54
N ALA A 89 15.01 17.09 7.79
CA ALA A 89 14.99 18.39 8.47
C ALA A 89 16.18 19.30 8.10
N ALA A 90 17.20 18.79 7.39
CA ALA A 90 18.50 19.49 7.24
C ALA A 90 18.90 19.82 5.79
N CYS A 91 18.09 19.50 4.76
CA CYS A 91 18.43 19.83 3.37
C CYS A 91 17.44 20.83 2.74
N ASN A 92 17.17 21.93 3.44
CA ASN A 92 16.82 23.19 2.77
C ASN A 92 18.13 23.94 2.52
N SER A 93 18.68 23.76 1.31
CA SER A 93 19.67 24.61 0.62
C SER A 93 20.79 23.78 0.00
N VAL A 94 20.59 23.31 -1.23
CA VAL A 94 21.47 23.61 -2.37
C VAL A 94 20.60 23.57 -3.63
N LYS A 95 20.62 24.67 -4.38
CA LYS A 95 19.98 24.82 -5.69
C LYS A 95 20.47 23.76 -6.66
N ASP A 96 19.54 23.05 -7.29
CA ASP A 96 19.67 22.77 -8.72
C ASP A 96 18.34 23.05 -9.42
N SER A 97 18.44 23.78 -10.52
CA SER A 97 17.34 24.57 -11.09
C SER A 97 16.80 23.83 -12.30
N ARG A 98 15.49 23.51 -12.30
CA ARG A 98 14.66 22.94 -13.41
C ARG A 98 14.14 21.52 -13.18
N ALA A 99 13.44 21.32 -12.08
CA ALA A 99 12.30 20.42 -11.92
C ALA A 99 11.81 20.64 -10.49
N GLN A 100 10.52 20.46 -10.20
CA GLN A 100 9.94 20.52 -8.84
C GLN A 100 9.51 21.92 -8.35
N ASN A 101 8.41 22.42 -8.93
CA ASN A 101 7.36 23.06 -8.13
C ASN A 101 6.10 22.16 -8.12
N GLY A 102 6.29 20.85 -8.18
CA GLY A 102 5.24 19.85 -8.00
C GLY A 102 5.12 19.52 -6.52
N ILE A 103 3.89 19.46 -6.03
CA ILE A 103 3.48 19.32 -4.62
C ILE A 103 4.32 18.27 -3.88
N SER A 104 5.40 18.71 -3.21
CA SER A 104 6.40 17.82 -2.60
C SER A 104 5.94 17.22 -1.26
N ASP A 105 4.75 17.58 -0.79
CA ASP A 105 4.30 17.25 0.58
C ASP A 105 2.83 16.83 0.66
N ILE A 106 2.32 16.09 -0.34
CA ILE A 106 1.02 15.41 -0.19
C ILE A 106 1.19 14.19 0.72
N GLN A 107 1.23 14.43 2.03
CA GLN A 107 1.06 13.36 3.01
C GLN A 107 -0.39 12.88 2.95
N CYS A 108 -0.62 11.57 2.83
CA CYS A 108 -1.97 10.98 2.96
C CYS A 108 -2.58 11.44 4.29
N SER A 109 -3.80 11.98 4.29
CA SER A 109 -4.57 12.38 5.49
C SER A 109 -5.01 11.20 6.37
N CYS A 110 -4.31 10.08 6.26
CA CYS A 110 -4.74 8.75 6.66
C CYS A 110 -4.22 8.36 8.06
N GLY A 111 -3.65 9.32 8.80
CA GLY A 111 -3.13 9.13 10.15
C GLY A 111 -3.05 10.46 10.92
N GLY A 112 -4.11 10.80 11.64
CA GLY A 112 -4.10 11.84 12.69
C GLY A 112 -3.69 11.26 14.04
N LEU A 113 -2.67 10.41 14.08
CA LEU A 113 -2.03 9.98 15.33
C LEU A 113 -0.61 10.54 15.30
N GLU A 114 -0.37 11.50 16.20
CA GLU A 114 0.96 12.09 16.46
C GLU A 114 2.04 11.00 16.49
N PRO A 115 3.23 11.25 15.91
CA PRO A 115 4.33 10.31 16.02
C PRO A 115 4.67 10.12 17.50
N PHE A 116 4.58 8.87 17.98
CA PHE A 116 5.14 8.51 19.28
C PHE A 116 6.62 8.90 19.28
N GLN A 117 6.98 9.93 20.05
CA GLN A 117 8.36 10.22 20.38
C GLN A 117 8.93 9.01 21.09
N GLN A 118 9.75 8.25 20.38
CA GLN A 118 10.59 7.23 20.96
C GLN A 118 11.58 7.95 21.87
N SER A 119 11.34 7.91 23.18
CA SER A 119 12.28 8.46 24.16
C SER A 119 13.62 7.72 23.98
N SER A 120 14.60 8.45 23.47
CA SER A 120 16.00 8.05 23.35
C SER A 120 16.55 7.74 24.74
N SER A 121 16.77 6.46 25.04
CA SER A 121 17.68 6.08 26.12
C SER A 121 19.10 6.16 25.56
N GLU A 122 19.83 7.21 25.93
CA GLU A 122 21.28 7.32 25.75
C GLU A 122 21.98 6.08 26.31
N TYR A 123 22.76 5.36 25.52
CA TYR A 123 23.97 4.70 26.02
C TYR A 123 24.98 4.57 24.87
N THR A 124 26.10 5.26 25.06
CA THR A 124 27.31 5.30 24.23
C THR A 124 27.96 3.91 24.07
N PRO A 125 28.55 3.56 22.92
CA PRO A 125 29.33 2.35 22.77
C PRO A 125 30.80 2.59 23.15
N SER A 126 31.27 1.94 24.21
CA SER A 126 32.71 1.86 24.52
C SER A 126 33.33 0.65 23.83
N THR A 127 34.46 0.89 23.17
CA THR A 127 35.34 -0.09 22.53
C THR A 127 36.09 -0.94 23.56
N ALA A 128 36.07 -2.27 23.41
CA ALA A 128 37.17 -3.16 23.83
C ALA A 128 37.00 -4.57 23.23
N SER A 129 38.13 -5.22 23.02
CA SER A 129 38.37 -6.34 22.12
C SER A 129 38.05 -7.74 22.67
N SER A 130 37.82 -8.65 21.72
CA SER A 130 38.31 -10.04 21.62
C SER A 130 37.60 -11.22 22.32
N THR A 131 37.54 -12.29 21.52
CA THR A 131 37.37 -13.74 21.78
C THR A 131 35.97 -14.37 21.89
N SER A 132 35.72 -15.21 20.86
CA SER A 132 35.03 -16.50 20.79
C SER A 132 33.59 -16.67 21.31
N SER A 133 32.79 -17.22 20.38
CA SER A 133 31.66 -18.13 20.60
C SER A 133 30.61 -17.69 21.60
N ASP A 134 29.57 -17.04 21.09
CA ASP A 134 28.21 -17.56 21.14
C ASP A 134 27.33 -16.70 20.25
N TYR A 135 26.66 -17.33 19.28
CA TYR A 135 25.54 -16.73 18.57
C TYR A 135 24.37 -16.62 19.55
N GLN A 136 24.49 -15.72 20.53
CA GLN A 136 23.35 -15.30 21.31
C GLN A 136 22.41 -14.58 20.36
N SER A 137 21.27 -15.23 20.10
CA SER A 137 20.08 -14.61 19.56
C SER A 137 19.97 -13.20 20.13
N ILE A 138 19.99 -12.18 19.26
CA ILE A 138 19.60 -10.82 19.60
C ILE A 138 18.40 -10.94 20.53
N SER A 139 18.61 -10.50 21.77
CA SER A 139 17.67 -10.58 22.88
C SER A 139 16.24 -10.44 22.39
N GLN A 140 15.49 -11.53 22.40
CA GLN A 140 14.05 -11.53 22.21
C GLN A 140 13.49 -10.50 23.20
N TYR A 141 13.11 -9.33 22.68
CA TYR A 141 12.56 -8.23 23.46
C TYR A 141 11.52 -8.77 24.46
N SER A 142 11.73 -8.56 25.77
CA SER A 142 10.81 -8.99 26.83
C SER A 142 9.38 -8.47 26.64
N PHE A 143 9.20 -7.45 25.79
CA PHE A 143 7.90 -6.92 25.36
C PHE A 143 7.06 -7.89 24.51
N THR A 144 7.69 -8.92 23.91
CA THR A 144 6.99 -9.92 23.09
C THR A 144 6.33 -11.03 23.91
N SER A 145 6.66 -11.13 25.21
CA SER A 145 5.98 -12.02 26.15
C SER A 145 4.55 -11.53 26.37
N GLY A 146 3.57 -12.32 25.95
CA GLY A 146 2.14 -12.00 26.07
C GLY A 146 1.48 -11.34 24.85
N PHE A 147 2.17 -11.22 23.70
CA PHE A 147 1.52 -10.73 22.47
C PHE A 147 0.43 -11.71 22.00
N PRO A 148 -0.77 -11.24 21.57
CA PRO A 148 -1.92 -12.12 21.30
C PRO A 148 -1.76 -13.02 20.06
N PHE A 149 -0.79 -12.72 19.20
CA PHE A 149 -0.55 -13.42 17.94
C PHE A 149 0.91 -13.87 17.81
N SER A 150 1.13 -15.01 17.14
CA SER A 150 2.47 -15.43 16.74
C SER A 150 2.99 -14.62 15.54
N ILE A 151 4.32 -14.59 15.38
CA ILE A 151 4.98 -13.93 14.23
C ILE A 151 4.51 -14.59 12.92
N GLN A 152 4.48 -15.93 12.90
CA GLN A 152 4.06 -16.71 11.73
C GLN A 152 2.59 -16.46 11.37
N HIS A 153 1.70 -16.43 12.36
CA HIS A 153 0.28 -16.13 12.15
C HIS A 153 0.10 -14.73 11.55
N SER A 154 0.75 -13.73 12.16
CA SER A 154 0.66 -12.33 11.72
C SER A 154 1.20 -12.15 10.30
N ALA A 155 2.34 -12.77 9.97
CA ALA A 155 2.89 -12.73 8.62
C ALA A 155 1.93 -13.36 7.58
N LYS A 156 1.27 -14.47 7.92
CA LYS A 156 0.29 -15.13 7.05
C LYS A 156 -0.96 -14.28 6.82
N VAL A 157 -1.44 -13.57 7.85
CA VAL A 157 -2.55 -12.62 7.72
C VAL A 157 -2.16 -11.46 6.81
N CYS A 158 -1.01 -10.83 7.05
CA CYS A 158 -0.48 -9.76 6.19
C CYS A 158 -0.31 -10.20 4.74
N LEU A 159 0.20 -11.40 4.48
CA LEU A 159 0.36 -11.96 3.12
C LEU A 159 -0.98 -12.02 2.38
N ARG A 160 -1.99 -12.64 3.02
CA ARG A 160 -3.33 -12.81 2.43
C ARG A 160 -3.99 -11.47 2.14
N ALA A 161 -3.91 -10.56 3.10
CA ALA A 161 -4.45 -9.22 2.98
C ALA A 161 -3.79 -8.42 1.85
N ALA A 162 -2.45 -8.45 1.76
CA ALA A 162 -1.71 -7.76 0.71
C ALA A 162 -2.05 -8.29 -0.69
N LEU A 163 -2.10 -9.61 -0.86
CA LEU A 163 -2.50 -10.24 -2.12
C LEU A 163 -3.94 -9.85 -2.49
N LEU A 164 -4.86 -9.80 -1.52
CA LEU A 164 -6.23 -9.37 -1.78
C LEU A 164 -6.27 -7.92 -2.28
N ILE A 165 -5.56 -7.00 -1.61
CA ILE A 165 -5.42 -5.60 -2.04
C ILE A 165 -4.96 -5.54 -3.51
N SER A 166 -3.86 -6.23 -3.85
CA SER A 166 -3.30 -6.20 -5.20
C SER A 166 -4.26 -6.70 -6.30
N ARG A 167 -5.19 -7.58 -5.94
CA ARG A 167 -6.18 -8.15 -6.88
C ARG A 167 -7.45 -7.32 -6.98
N MET A 168 -7.84 -6.63 -5.90
CA MET A 168 -9.08 -5.84 -5.87
C MET A 168 -8.95 -4.48 -6.56
N PHE A 169 -7.81 -3.81 -6.47
CA PHE A 169 -7.61 -2.51 -7.12
C PHE A 169 -7.79 -2.53 -8.65
N PRO A 170 -7.26 -3.52 -9.39
CA PRO A 170 -7.54 -3.67 -10.82
C PRO A 170 -9.01 -3.97 -11.13
N SER A 171 -9.76 -4.56 -10.19
CA SER A 171 -11.18 -4.89 -10.39
C SER A 171 -12.15 -3.72 -10.22
N LEU A 172 -11.65 -2.57 -9.77
CA LEU A 172 -12.46 -1.35 -9.67
C LEU A 172 -12.83 -0.84 -11.07
N PRO A 173 -14.05 -0.31 -11.25
CA PRO A 173 -14.55 0.09 -12.57
C PRO A 173 -13.68 1.17 -13.18
N ILE A 174 -13.58 1.13 -14.51
CA ILE A 174 -12.91 2.15 -15.30
C ILE A 174 -13.94 3.23 -15.65
N PRO A 175 -13.61 4.53 -15.51
CA PRO A 175 -14.47 5.62 -15.96
C PRO A 175 -14.88 5.41 -17.43
N GLN A 176 -16.18 5.40 -17.70
CA GLN A 176 -16.70 5.36 -19.05
C GLN A 176 -17.10 6.78 -19.45
N PRO A 177 -16.63 7.30 -20.60
CA PRO A 177 -17.13 8.56 -21.12
C PRO A 177 -18.65 8.45 -21.32
N ILE A 178 -19.40 9.46 -20.88
CA ILE A 178 -20.84 9.54 -21.17
C ILE A 178 -20.97 9.85 -22.67
N MET A 179 -20.97 8.81 -23.50
CA MET A 179 -21.21 8.92 -24.93
C MET A 179 -22.72 9.14 -25.14
N ASN A 180 -23.14 10.40 -25.15
CA ASN A 180 -24.38 10.77 -25.81
C ASN A 180 -24.09 10.76 -27.32
N GLU A 181 -24.34 9.63 -27.98
CA GLU A 181 -24.23 9.49 -29.45
C GLU A 181 -25.00 10.63 -30.17
N PRO A 182 -24.45 11.17 -31.29
CA PRO A 182 -24.35 10.39 -32.51
C PRO A 182 -23.00 10.48 -33.25
N LYS A 183 -22.48 9.32 -33.64
CA LYS A 183 -21.56 9.04 -34.77
C LYS A 183 -20.92 10.28 -35.42
N SER A 184 -19.76 10.70 -34.92
CA SER A 184 -18.86 11.57 -35.70
C SER A 184 -17.90 10.70 -36.53
N PRO A 185 -17.69 11.02 -37.82
CA PRO A 185 -16.82 10.24 -38.71
C PRO A 185 -15.36 10.72 -38.63
N GLN A 186 -14.83 10.94 -37.43
CA GLN A 186 -13.42 11.31 -37.22
C GLN A 186 -12.80 10.37 -36.20
N GLY A 187 -12.04 9.41 -36.73
CA GLY A 187 -11.31 8.41 -35.96
C GLY A 187 -10.25 9.03 -35.07
N MET A 188 -10.64 9.45 -33.87
CA MET A 188 -9.75 9.30 -32.72
C MET A 188 -9.80 7.83 -32.33
N THR A 189 -8.69 7.14 -32.48
CA THR A 189 -8.48 5.79 -31.95
C THR A 189 -8.87 5.79 -30.48
N LEU A 190 -10.08 5.33 -30.18
CA LEU A 190 -10.59 5.17 -28.84
C LEU A 190 -9.57 4.27 -28.13
N GLN A 191 -8.76 4.84 -27.23
CA GLN A 191 -7.82 4.06 -26.44
C GLN A 191 -8.57 2.87 -25.87
N SER A 192 -7.94 1.69 -25.89
CA SER A 192 -8.60 0.48 -25.39
C SER A 192 -9.21 0.80 -24.01
N PRO A 193 -10.46 0.41 -23.72
CA PRO A 193 -11.14 0.80 -22.49
C PRO A 193 -10.35 0.44 -21.22
N ASN A 194 -9.39 -0.47 -21.31
CA ASN A 194 -8.44 -0.82 -20.25
C ASN A 194 -7.33 0.20 -19.98
N GLN A 195 -7.25 1.31 -20.72
CA GLN A 195 -6.18 2.31 -20.61
C GLN A 195 -6.65 3.67 -20.10
N LEU A 196 -7.95 3.88 -19.85
CA LEU A 196 -8.41 5.17 -19.36
C LEU A 196 -7.86 5.44 -17.94
N PRO A 197 -7.29 6.63 -17.70
CA PRO A 197 -6.72 6.98 -16.40
C PRO A 197 -7.85 7.07 -15.36
N ARG A 198 -7.68 6.37 -14.24
CA ARG A 198 -8.61 6.42 -13.11
C ARG A 198 -8.21 7.57 -12.18
N THR A 199 -9.19 8.24 -11.59
CA THR A 199 -8.92 9.17 -10.49
C THR A 199 -8.42 8.39 -9.26
N MET A 200 -7.45 8.96 -8.54
CA MET A 200 -6.92 8.29 -7.34
C MET A 200 -7.99 8.27 -6.24
N PRO A 201 -8.34 7.08 -5.72
CA PRO A 201 -9.28 6.99 -4.61
C PRO A 201 -8.64 7.43 -3.29
N SER A 202 -9.45 7.91 -2.35
CA SER A 202 -9.01 8.31 -0.99
C SER A 202 -8.32 7.19 -0.20
N PHE A 203 -8.54 5.93 -0.58
CA PHE A 203 -7.93 4.75 0.03
C PHE A 203 -6.71 4.23 -0.74
N ALA A 204 -6.16 4.97 -1.72
CA ALA A 204 -5.02 4.54 -2.53
C ALA A 204 -3.78 4.15 -1.70
N CYS A 205 -3.62 4.70 -0.49
CA CYS A 205 -2.55 4.29 0.43
C CYS A 205 -2.60 2.80 0.83
N CYS A 206 -3.74 2.12 0.70
CA CYS A 206 -3.80 0.67 0.88
C CYS A 206 -2.81 -0.06 -0.06
N LEU A 207 -2.50 0.51 -1.24
CA LEU A 207 -1.47 0.00 -2.14
C LEU A 207 -0.08 0.04 -1.48
N MET A 208 0.29 1.14 -0.81
CA MET A 208 1.56 1.25 -0.08
C MET A 208 1.66 0.21 1.04
N GLN A 209 0.59 0.00 1.79
CA GLN A 209 0.54 -0.99 2.86
C GLN A 209 0.61 -2.44 2.33
N GLY A 210 -0.06 -2.71 1.22
CA GLY A 210 0.04 -3.99 0.51
C GLY A 210 1.46 -4.25 0.02
N SER A 211 2.07 -3.28 -0.65
CA SER A 211 3.46 -3.37 -1.14
C SER A 211 4.45 -3.57 0.00
N TYR A 212 4.29 -2.84 1.10
CA TYR A 212 5.11 -3.00 2.30
C TYR A 212 5.09 -4.45 2.80
N ALA A 213 3.90 -5.00 3.03
CA ALA A 213 3.76 -6.37 3.51
C ALA A 213 4.36 -7.39 2.53
N MET A 214 4.13 -7.24 1.21
CA MET A 214 4.72 -8.13 0.21
C MET A 214 6.24 -8.08 0.20
N LEU A 215 6.84 -6.88 0.24
CA LEU A 215 8.28 -6.69 0.25
C LEU A 215 8.91 -7.28 1.52
N MET A 216 8.30 -7.05 2.69
CA MET A 216 8.78 -7.64 3.95
C MET A 216 8.75 -9.17 3.93
N ILE A 217 7.68 -9.77 3.37
CA ILE A 217 7.59 -11.23 3.22
C ILE A 217 8.64 -11.74 2.22
N PHE A 218 8.83 -11.04 1.11
CA PHE A 218 9.85 -11.36 0.11
C PHE A 218 11.26 -11.37 0.71
N TYR A 219 11.62 -10.34 1.49
CA TYR A 219 12.92 -10.29 2.14
C TYR A 219 13.12 -11.43 3.13
N LYS A 220 12.09 -11.77 3.93
CA LYS A 220 12.15 -12.93 4.85
C LYS A 220 12.34 -14.25 4.08
N ALA A 221 11.58 -14.46 3.00
CA ALA A 221 11.69 -15.66 2.18
C ALA A 221 13.07 -15.79 1.50
N ARG A 222 13.69 -14.67 1.10
CA ARG A 222 15.04 -14.67 0.52
C ARG A 222 16.13 -15.01 1.52
N VAL A 223 16.04 -14.48 2.74
CA VAL A 223 16.99 -14.80 3.82
C VAL A 223 16.91 -16.29 4.18
N GLU A 224 15.69 -16.84 4.30
CA GLU A 224 15.48 -18.26 4.57
C GLU A 224 16.06 -19.15 3.46
N LYS A 225 15.89 -18.76 2.19
CA LYS A 225 16.48 -19.47 1.04
C LYS A 225 18.02 -19.42 1.01
N GLN A 226 18.63 -18.33 1.48
CA GLN A 226 20.10 -18.22 1.58
C GLN A 226 20.68 -19.10 2.71
N LEU A 227 19.93 -19.27 3.79
CA LEU A 227 20.35 -20.07 4.95
C LEU A 227 20.14 -21.58 4.74
N SER A 228 19.25 -21.97 3.84
CA SER A 228 19.01 -23.37 3.46
C SER A 228 19.23 -23.58 1.96
N PRO A 229 20.49 -23.65 1.50
CA PRO A 229 20.82 -23.95 0.11
C PRO A 229 20.57 -25.43 -0.17
N ASP A 230 19.31 -25.84 -0.29
CA ASP A 230 18.96 -27.22 -0.63
C ASP A 230 19.30 -27.49 -2.12
N TYR A 231 20.06 -28.56 -2.34
CA TYR A 231 20.74 -28.88 -3.59
C TYR A 231 19.78 -29.63 -4.51
N GLY A 232 19.07 -28.93 -5.39
CA GLY A 232 18.26 -29.62 -6.40
C GLY A 232 17.33 -28.72 -7.20
N ASN A 233 17.44 -28.85 -8.52
CA ASN A 233 16.71 -28.14 -9.58
C ASN A 233 15.19 -28.43 -9.61
N LYS A 234 14.47 -28.23 -8.49
CA LYS A 234 13.01 -28.36 -8.37
C LYS A 234 12.43 -27.03 -7.89
N THR A 235 11.38 -26.55 -8.57
CA THR A 235 10.63 -25.36 -8.14
C THR A 235 10.15 -25.56 -6.71
N THR A 236 10.71 -24.79 -5.78
CA THR A 236 10.37 -24.88 -4.37
C THR A 236 9.05 -24.13 -4.09
N PRO A 237 8.32 -24.47 -3.01
CA PRO A 237 7.17 -23.69 -2.57
C PRO A 237 7.50 -22.20 -2.33
N SER A 238 8.74 -21.89 -1.95
CA SER A 238 9.21 -20.50 -1.78
C SER A 238 9.38 -19.78 -3.12
N ASP A 239 9.77 -20.47 -4.20
CA ASP A 239 9.82 -19.88 -5.54
C ASP A 239 8.43 -19.48 -6.03
N ARG A 240 7.41 -20.33 -5.81
CA ARG A 240 6.01 -20.00 -6.14
C ARG A 240 5.51 -18.80 -5.34
N LEU A 241 5.86 -18.73 -4.06
CA LEU A 241 5.53 -17.58 -3.21
C LEU A 241 6.19 -16.30 -3.72
N ILE A 242 7.49 -16.34 -4.03
CA ILE A 242 8.23 -15.18 -4.55
C ILE A 242 7.59 -14.68 -5.86
N GLU A 243 7.18 -15.60 -6.72
CA GLU A 243 6.51 -15.27 -7.98
C GLU A 243 5.12 -14.63 -7.76
N GLU A 244 4.31 -15.16 -6.82
CA GLU A 244 3.04 -14.52 -6.44
C GLU A 244 3.24 -13.11 -5.87
N LEU A 245 4.30 -12.90 -5.07
CA LEU A 245 4.64 -11.58 -4.53
C LEU A 245 5.06 -10.61 -5.64
N ARG A 246 5.89 -11.07 -6.60
CA ARG A 246 6.30 -10.29 -7.77
C ARG A 246 5.08 -9.83 -8.57
N GLN A 247 4.20 -10.76 -8.94
CA GLN A 247 2.99 -10.42 -9.68
C GLN A 247 2.05 -9.51 -8.89
N GLY A 248 1.97 -9.68 -7.56
CA GLY A 248 1.22 -8.79 -6.68
C GLY A 248 1.72 -7.35 -6.74
N LEU A 249 3.04 -7.16 -6.66
CA LEU A 249 3.70 -5.85 -6.77
C LEU A 249 3.51 -5.24 -8.16
N GLU A 250 3.60 -6.03 -9.23
CA GLU A 250 3.36 -5.57 -10.61
C GLU A 250 1.93 -5.05 -10.81
N ARG A 251 0.92 -5.73 -10.25
CA ARG A 251 -0.48 -5.24 -10.25
C ARG A 251 -0.61 -3.91 -9.52
N ILE A 252 0.11 -3.73 -8.40
CA ILE A 252 0.11 -2.48 -7.64
C ILE A 252 0.78 -1.37 -8.46
N ILE A 253 1.95 -1.61 -9.05
CA ILE A 253 2.66 -0.65 -9.89
C ILE A 253 1.77 -0.21 -11.05
N ALA A 254 1.18 -1.15 -11.79
CA ALA A 254 0.27 -0.83 -12.90
C ALA A 254 -0.93 0.02 -12.44
N THR A 255 -1.47 -0.25 -11.26
CA THR A 255 -2.56 0.53 -10.67
C THR A 255 -2.12 1.97 -10.36
N VAL A 256 -0.98 2.15 -9.68
CA VAL A 256 -0.45 3.48 -9.33
C VAL A 256 -0.08 4.27 -10.58
N THR A 257 0.51 3.63 -11.59
CA THR A 257 0.82 4.27 -12.88
C THR A 257 -0.45 4.77 -13.58
N ASN A 258 -1.53 3.99 -13.57
CA ASN A 258 -2.81 4.41 -14.15
C ASN A 258 -3.42 5.61 -13.39
N TYR A 259 -3.25 5.69 -12.07
CA TYR A 259 -3.65 6.87 -11.30
C TYR A 259 -2.79 8.08 -11.62
N ALA A 260 -1.47 7.91 -11.72
CA ALA A 260 -0.53 8.99 -12.01
C ALA A 260 -0.85 9.70 -13.34
N ALA A 261 -1.28 8.96 -14.36
CA ALA A 261 -1.70 9.53 -15.63
C ALA A 261 -2.87 10.54 -15.50
N ALA A 262 -3.80 10.34 -14.57
CA ALA A 262 -4.86 11.32 -14.31
C ALA A 262 -4.31 12.60 -13.66
N PHE A 263 -3.30 12.49 -12.78
CA PHE A 263 -2.70 13.64 -12.10
C PHE A 263 -1.83 14.47 -13.04
N GLU A 264 -1.11 13.83 -13.95
CA GLU A 264 -0.32 14.53 -14.97
C GLU A 264 -1.22 15.43 -15.83
N ALA A 265 -2.40 14.92 -16.23
CA ALA A 265 -3.39 15.72 -16.95
C ALA A 265 -3.93 16.89 -16.10
N LEU A 266 -4.17 16.66 -14.80
CA LEU A 266 -4.60 17.73 -13.88
C LEU A 266 -3.52 18.80 -13.69
N ASP A 267 -2.25 18.40 -13.59
CA ASP A 267 -1.12 19.33 -13.49
C ASP A 267 -1.02 20.22 -14.73
N GLY A 268 -1.15 19.65 -15.93
CA GLY A 268 -1.17 20.44 -17.17
C GLY A 268 -2.33 21.43 -17.23
N MET A 269 -3.53 21.03 -16.82
CA MET A 269 -4.68 21.95 -16.75
C MET A 269 -4.47 23.09 -15.75
N ARG A 270 -3.89 22.80 -14.58
CA ARG A 270 -3.55 23.83 -13.59
C ARG A 270 -2.59 24.85 -14.19
N ASP A 271 -1.54 24.39 -14.87
CA ASP A 271 -0.50 25.26 -15.41
C ASP A 271 -1.05 26.22 -16.49
N GLU A 272 -1.97 25.73 -17.34
CA GLU A 272 -2.68 26.57 -18.32
C GLU A 272 -3.58 27.62 -17.64
N ILE A 273 -4.34 27.23 -16.61
CA ILE A 273 -5.19 28.16 -15.85
C ILE A 273 -4.35 29.23 -15.16
N GLU A 274 -3.24 28.83 -14.54
CA GLU A 274 -2.31 29.74 -13.86
C GLU A 274 -1.68 30.72 -14.85
N GLY A 275 -1.24 30.24 -16.02
CA GLY A 275 -0.71 31.11 -17.09
C GLY A 275 -1.73 32.11 -17.61
N ALA A 276 -2.98 31.67 -17.82
CA ALA A 276 -4.07 32.55 -18.21
C ALA A 276 -4.40 33.59 -17.13
N TYR A 277 -4.40 33.19 -15.86
CA TYR A 277 -4.61 34.08 -14.71
C TYR A 277 -3.53 35.17 -14.64
N GLN A 278 -2.25 34.79 -14.72
CA GLN A 278 -1.13 35.74 -14.68
C GLN A 278 -1.16 36.73 -15.85
N THR A 279 -1.62 36.28 -17.02
CA THR A 279 -1.80 37.15 -18.20
C THR A 279 -2.96 38.13 -18.02
N ALA A 280 -4.07 37.67 -17.42
CA ALA A 280 -5.26 38.50 -17.19
C ALA A 280 -5.09 39.49 -16.03
N PHE A 281 -4.30 39.13 -15.01
CA PHE A 281 -4.10 39.91 -13.80
C PHE A 281 -2.59 40.10 -13.52
N PRO A 282 -1.88 40.91 -14.34
CA PRO A 282 -0.47 41.19 -14.12
C PRO A 282 -0.27 41.88 -12.78
N GLN A 283 0.70 41.40 -11.99
CA GLN A 283 1.07 42.08 -10.74
C GLN A 283 1.65 43.47 -11.07
N PRO A 284 1.27 44.52 -10.33
CA PRO A 284 1.72 45.88 -10.57
C PRO A 284 3.22 46.08 -10.33
#